data_AF-U4UI92-F1
#
_entry.id   AF-U4UI92-F1
#
_cell.length_a   1.000
_cell.length_b   1.000
_cell.length_c   1.000
_cell.angle_alpha   90.00
_cell.angle_beta   90.00
_cell.angle_gamma   90.00
#
_symmetry.space_group_name_H-M   'P 1'
#
loop_
_entity.id
_entity.type
_entity.pdbx_description
1 polymer ?
#
loop_
_entity_poly.entity_id
_entity_poly.type
_entity_poly.pdbx_seq_one_letter_code
_entity_poly.pdbx_strand_id
1 'polypeptide(L)'
;MINGLGVLGWGVGGIEAEAVMLGQTISMLLPEVVGYKLHGSLGQYVTSTDLVLTITKNLRQLGVVGKFVEFFGPGVTALSIADRATISNMCPEYGATVGFFPVDKTSLTYLRQTNRSEEQVELIEAYLKATNQLRDYSDDKQEPVFSQIVSLDLSTVVSSVSGPKRPNDRVSVSEMKDDFLTCLTSKVSDW
;
A
#
# COMPACT_ATOMS: atom_id res chain seq x y z
N MET A 1 -5.53 -3.50 4.15
CA MET A 1 -4.91 -4.84 4.36
C MET A 1 -5.26 -5.81 3.24
N ILE A 2 -6.54 -6.12 3.00
CA ILE A 2 -6.90 -7.11 1.95
C ILE A 2 -6.57 -6.64 0.52
N ASN A 3 -6.49 -5.32 0.32
CA ASN A 3 -6.04 -4.70 -0.94
C ASN A 3 -4.63 -5.13 -1.37
N GLY A 4 -3.78 -5.60 -0.44
CA GLY A 4 -2.45 -6.16 -0.76
C GLY A 4 -2.50 -7.48 -1.53
N LEU A 5 -3.65 -8.16 -1.53
CA LEU A 5 -3.94 -9.37 -2.31
C LEU A 5 -4.79 -9.07 -3.56
N GLY A 6 -5.04 -7.80 -3.87
CA GLY A 6 -5.85 -7.40 -5.03
C GLY A 6 -7.35 -7.47 -4.84
N VAL A 7 -7.84 -7.55 -3.59
CA VAL A 7 -9.26 -7.41 -3.26
C VAL A 7 -9.54 -5.98 -2.83
N LEU A 8 -10.34 -5.26 -3.59
CA LEU A 8 -10.69 -3.87 -3.29
C LEU A 8 -11.65 -3.79 -2.09
N GLY A 9 -11.23 -3.16 -1.00
CA GLY A 9 -12.07 -2.97 0.18
C GLY A 9 -11.45 -2.02 1.21
N TRP A 10 -12.29 -1.35 1.99
CA TRP A 10 -11.87 -0.38 3.02
C TRP A 10 -12.80 -0.42 4.24
N GLY A 11 -12.43 0.31 5.29
CA GLY A 11 -13.24 0.43 6.50
C GLY A 11 -14.39 1.40 6.30
N VAL A 12 -15.59 1.01 6.74
CA VAL A 12 -16.82 1.83 6.73
C VAL A 12 -17.43 1.90 8.12
N GLY A 13 -18.35 2.84 8.34
CA GLY A 13 -19.13 2.88 9.57
C GLY A 13 -20.09 1.68 9.69
N GLY A 14 -20.49 1.33 10.92
CA GLY A 14 -21.38 0.17 11.15
C GLY A 14 -22.72 0.26 10.41
N ILE A 15 -23.32 1.46 10.36
CA ILE A 15 -24.59 1.71 9.65
C ILE A 15 -24.43 1.47 8.14
N GLU A 16 -23.30 1.89 7.56
CA GLU A 16 -23.03 1.69 6.15
C GLU A 16 -22.81 0.22 5.82
N ALA A 17 -22.13 -0.53 6.71
CA ALA A 17 -22.00 -1.97 6.60
C ALA A 17 -23.37 -2.69 6.65
N GLU A 18 -24.24 -2.32 7.59
CA GLU A 18 -25.61 -2.88 7.69
C GLU A 18 -26.44 -2.57 6.45
N ALA A 19 -26.34 -1.36 5.91
CA ALA A 19 -27.03 -0.99 4.67
C ALA A 19 -26.61 -1.90 3.50
N VAL A 20 -25.30 -2.16 3.35
CA VAL A 20 -24.78 -3.10 2.33
C VAL A 20 -25.29 -4.52 2.55
N MET A 21 -25.37 -4.98 3.80
CA MET A 21 -25.96 -6.29 4.13
C MET A 21 -27.43 -6.40 3.72
N LEU A 22 -28.16 -5.27 3.71
CA LEU A 22 -29.54 -5.17 3.23
C LEU A 22 -29.65 -4.91 1.72
N GLY A 23 -28.54 -4.97 0.99
CA GLY A 23 -28.49 -4.81 -0.47
C GLY A 23 -28.41 -3.37 -0.96
N GLN A 24 -28.18 -2.38 -0.07
CA GLN A 24 -27.88 -1.02 -0.50
C GLN A 24 -26.49 -0.94 -1.12
N THR A 25 -26.34 -0.06 -2.11
CA THR A 25 -25.04 0.23 -2.71
C THR A 25 -24.31 1.30 -1.89
N ILE A 26 -22.98 1.23 -1.89
CA ILE A 26 -22.15 2.29 -1.29
C ILE A 26 -22.23 3.54 -2.16
N SER A 27 -22.51 4.68 -1.54
CA SER A 27 -22.48 5.98 -2.21
C SER A 27 -21.10 6.61 -2.04
N MET A 28 -20.39 6.82 -3.14
CA MET A 28 -19.08 7.47 -3.12
C MET A 28 -18.88 8.35 -4.36
N LEU A 29 -18.11 9.43 -4.20
CA LEU A 29 -17.58 10.17 -5.33
C LEU A 29 -16.56 9.31 -6.07
N LEU A 30 -16.53 9.41 -7.40
CA LEU A 30 -15.49 8.75 -8.19
C LEU A 30 -14.13 9.32 -7.76
N PRO A 31 -13.24 8.50 -7.16
CA PRO A 31 -12.02 9.00 -6.57
C PRO A 31 -10.96 9.23 -7.65
N GLU A 32 -10.09 10.21 -7.41
CA GLU A 32 -8.81 10.27 -8.11
C GLU A 32 -7.94 9.09 -7.72
N VAL A 33 -7.09 8.63 -8.64
CA VAL A 33 -6.16 7.53 -8.39
C VAL A 33 -4.73 8.02 -8.51
N VAL A 34 -4.00 7.97 -7.40
CA VAL A 34 -2.56 8.25 -7.33
C VAL A 34 -1.80 6.95 -7.62
N GLY A 35 -1.10 6.92 -8.74
CA GLY A 35 -0.17 5.84 -9.06
C GLY A 35 1.11 5.98 -8.26
N TYR A 36 1.46 4.96 -7.48
CA TYR A 36 2.69 4.91 -6.69
C TYR A 36 3.68 3.90 -7.30
N LYS A 37 4.62 4.40 -8.11
CA LYS A 37 5.61 3.60 -8.85
C LYS A 37 6.75 3.17 -7.94
N LEU A 38 6.91 1.88 -7.72
CA LEU A 38 8.06 1.29 -7.05
C LEU A 38 9.08 0.82 -8.09
N HIS A 39 10.35 1.19 -7.91
CA HIS A 39 11.45 0.71 -8.74
C HIS A 39 12.73 0.53 -7.91
N GLY A 40 13.76 -0.07 -8.49
CA GLY A 40 14.96 -0.45 -7.75
C GLY A 40 14.72 -1.67 -6.84
N SER A 41 15.60 -1.87 -5.87
CA SER A 41 15.56 -3.00 -4.94
C SER A 41 15.84 -2.55 -3.52
N LEU A 42 15.17 -3.18 -2.55
CA LEU A 42 15.44 -2.94 -1.12
C LEU A 42 16.87 -3.34 -0.76
N GLY A 43 17.50 -2.56 0.13
CA GLY A 43 18.80 -2.90 0.69
C GLY A 43 18.74 -4.13 1.61
N GLN A 44 19.88 -4.80 1.82
CA GLN A 44 19.97 -6.06 2.57
C GLN A 44 19.40 -5.98 4.00
N TYR A 45 19.54 -4.84 4.67
CA TYR A 45 19.11 -4.63 6.05
C TYR A 45 17.77 -3.89 6.16
N VAL A 46 17.11 -3.65 5.02
CA VAL A 46 15.84 -2.95 4.96
C VAL A 46 14.71 -3.97 5.07
N THR A 47 13.78 -3.67 5.97
CA THR A 47 12.60 -4.50 6.23
C THR A 47 11.36 -3.93 5.57
N SER A 48 10.29 -4.73 5.51
CA SER A 48 8.97 -4.29 5.07
C SER A 48 8.43 -3.14 5.91
N THR A 49 8.79 -3.10 7.19
CA THR A 49 8.46 -1.99 8.11
C THR A 49 9.11 -0.69 7.64
N ASP A 50 10.39 -0.70 7.28
CA ASP A 50 11.09 0.50 6.80
C ASP A 50 10.48 1.05 5.52
N LEU A 51 10.07 0.14 4.61
CA LEU A 51 9.38 0.49 3.38
C LEU A 51 8.02 1.14 3.68
N VAL A 52 7.19 0.53 4.53
CA VAL A 52 5.87 1.09 4.81
C VAL A 52 5.95 2.44 5.53
N LEU A 53 6.92 2.65 6.42
CA LEU A 53 7.13 3.94 7.08
C LEU A 53 7.55 5.02 6.08
N THR A 54 8.38 4.66 5.10
CA THR A 54 8.80 5.57 4.02
C THR A 54 7.61 5.94 3.13
N ILE A 55 6.82 4.95 2.70
CA ILE A 55 5.61 5.17 1.89
C ILE A 55 4.60 6.04 2.66
N THR A 56 4.37 5.74 3.94
CA THR A 56 3.41 6.47 4.79
C THR A 56 3.79 7.94 4.91
N LYS A 57 5.07 8.24 5.17
CA LYS A 57 5.57 9.63 5.23
C LYS A 57 5.36 10.35 3.90
N ASN A 58 5.73 9.72 2.78
CA ASN A 58 5.63 10.32 1.46
C ASN A 58 4.17 10.62 1.06
N LEU A 59 3.27 9.63 1.21
CA LEU A 59 1.86 9.77 0.88
C LEU A 59 1.15 10.78 1.79
N ARG A 60 1.54 10.86 3.06
CA ARG A 60 1.02 11.87 3.99
C ARG A 60 1.42 13.28 3.56
N GLN A 61 2.66 13.49 3.12
CA GLN A 61 3.12 14.77 2.59
C GLN A 61 2.44 15.13 1.27
N LEU A 62 2.15 14.14 0.43
CA LEU A 62 1.44 14.33 -0.84
C LEU A 62 -0.02 14.77 -0.65
N GLY A 63 -0.67 14.36 0.44
CA GLY A 63 -2.06 14.71 0.73
C GLY A 63 -3.07 13.88 -0.08
N VAL A 64 -3.11 12.58 0.17
CA VAL A 64 -3.98 11.62 -0.55
C VAL A 64 -5.35 11.40 0.09
N VAL A 65 -5.85 12.35 0.89
CA VAL A 65 -7.14 12.23 1.58
C VAL A 65 -8.29 12.09 0.59
N GLY A 66 -9.09 11.02 0.74
CA GLY A 66 -10.22 10.72 -0.14
C GLY A 66 -9.85 10.19 -1.53
N LYS A 67 -8.56 9.97 -1.80
CA LYS A 67 -8.06 9.41 -3.06
C LYS A 67 -7.78 7.93 -2.92
N PHE A 68 -7.68 7.24 -4.07
CA PHE A 68 -7.14 5.89 -4.14
C PHE A 68 -5.64 5.98 -4.40
N VAL A 69 -4.88 5.08 -3.79
CA VAL A 69 -3.47 4.85 -4.13
C VAL A 69 -3.37 3.48 -4.76
N GLU A 70 -2.82 3.40 -5.96
CA GLU A 70 -2.56 2.13 -6.65
C GLU A 70 -1.06 1.96 -6.86
N PHE A 71 -0.51 0.84 -6.39
CA PHE A 71 0.91 0.55 -6.48
C PHE A 71 1.23 -0.15 -7.80
N PHE A 72 2.30 0.29 -8.47
CA PHE A 72 2.73 -0.29 -9.74
C PHE A 72 4.26 -0.20 -9.90
N GLY A 73 4.75 -0.69 -11.04
CA GLY A 73 6.17 -0.68 -11.40
C GLY A 73 6.94 -1.93 -10.97
N PRO A 74 8.16 -2.11 -11.50
CA PRO A 74 8.92 -3.35 -11.36
C PRO A 74 9.31 -3.67 -9.91
N GLY A 75 9.39 -2.66 -9.03
CA GLY A 75 9.70 -2.88 -7.61
C GLY A 75 8.62 -3.67 -6.87
N VAL A 76 7.38 -3.72 -7.37
CA VAL A 76 6.28 -4.49 -6.75
C VAL A 76 6.52 -5.99 -6.81
N THR A 77 7.23 -6.49 -7.83
CA THR A 77 7.50 -7.93 -7.97
C THR A 77 8.43 -8.46 -6.90
N ALA A 78 9.22 -7.59 -6.26
CA ALA A 78 10.09 -7.94 -5.14
C ALA A 78 9.33 -8.05 -3.80
N LEU A 79 8.09 -7.57 -3.74
CA LEU A 79 7.29 -7.57 -2.51
C LEU A 79 6.44 -8.83 -2.39
N SER A 80 6.54 -9.50 -1.24
CA SER A 80 5.63 -10.59 -0.87
C SER A 80 4.22 -10.06 -0.62
N ILE A 81 3.22 -10.96 -0.61
CA ILE A 81 1.85 -10.57 -0.24
C ILE A 81 1.77 -10.01 1.19
N ALA A 82 2.61 -10.51 2.11
CA ALA A 82 2.69 -9.96 3.47
C ALA A 82 3.19 -8.50 3.47
N ASP A 83 4.15 -8.16 2.62
CA ASP A 83 4.66 -6.79 2.47
C ASP A 83 3.58 -5.86 1.91
N ARG A 84 2.90 -6.30 0.84
CA ARG A 84 1.79 -5.57 0.23
C ARG A 84 0.62 -5.38 1.21
N ALA A 85 0.31 -6.41 2.00
CA ALA A 85 -0.72 -6.34 3.02
C ALA A 85 -0.36 -5.34 4.13
N THR A 86 0.91 -5.31 4.55
CA THR A 86 1.45 -4.32 5.51
C THR A 86 1.29 -2.90 4.98
N ILE A 87 1.70 -2.65 3.72
CA ILE A 87 1.59 -1.32 3.09
C ILE A 87 0.13 -0.88 2.96
N SER A 88 -0.76 -1.78 2.54
CA SER A 88 -2.19 -1.46 2.41
C SER A 88 -2.92 -1.41 3.75
N ASN A 89 -2.36 -1.95 4.83
CA ASN A 89 -2.94 -1.86 6.17
C ASN A 89 -2.75 -0.45 6.73
N MET A 90 -1.60 0.19 6.46
CA MET A 90 -1.31 1.56 6.90
C MET A 90 -2.04 2.67 6.11
N CYS A 91 -3.06 2.31 5.33
CA CYS A 91 -3.83 3.23 4.51
C CYS A 91 -4.49 4.39 5.29
N PRO A 92 -5.13 4.12 6.44
CA PRO A 92 -5.67 5.20 7.28
C PRO A 92 -4.60 6.20 7.75
N GLU A 93 -3.36 5.77 7.96
CA GLU A 93 -2.26 6.59 8.49
C GLU A 93 -1.76 7.62 7.47
N TYR A 94 -1.72 7.27 6.18
CA TYR A 94 -1.43 8.24 5.10
C TYR A 94 -2.67 8.92 4.52
N GLY A 95 -3.87 8.46 4.90
CA GLY A 95 -5.15 9.16 4.66
C GLY A 95 -5.88 8.76 3.37
N ALA A 96 -5.35 7.82 2.59
CA ALA A 96 -6.06 7.33 1.39
C ALA A 96 -7.26 6.46 1.78
N THR A 97 -8.23 6.33 0.87
CA THR A 97 -9.36 5.41 1.05
C THR A 97 -8.90 3.96 0.89
N VAL A 98 -8.04 3.70 -0.10
CA VAL A 98 -7.44 2.38 -0.36
C VAL A 98 -5.99 2.52 -0.81
N GLY A 99 -5.17 1.52 -0.45
CA GLY A 99 -3.85 1.26 -1.03
C GLY A 99 -3.88 -0.07 -1.76
N PHE A 100 -4.04 -0.04 -3.09
CA PHE A 100 -4.39 -1.19 -3.92
C PHE A 100 -3.17 -1.79 -4.64
N PHE A 101 -3.06 -3.12 -4.58
CA PHE A 101 -2.10 -3.90 -5.35
C PHE A 101 -2.88 -4.86 -6.25
N PRO A 102 -3.02 -4.58 -7.55
CA PRO A 102 -3.64 -5.51 -8.51
C PRO A 102 -3.10 -6.95 -8.41
N VAL A 103 -3.99 -7.93 -8.69
CA VAL A 103 -3.63 -9.36 -8.65
C VAL A 103 -2.59 -9.67 -9.71
N ASP A 104 -1.46 -10.25 -9.30
CA ASP A 104 -0.41 -10.73 -10.19
C ASP A 104 -0.10 -12.21 -9.94
N LYS A 105 0.95 -12.71 -10.58
CA LYS A 105 1.44 -14.09 -10.37
C LYS A 105 1.75 -14.38 -8.90
N THR A 106 2.34 -13.44 -8.17
CA THR A 106 2.65 -13.59 -6.73
C THR A 106 1.38 -13.78 -5.90
N SER A 107 0.29 -13.06 -6.21
CA SER A 107 -1.02 -13.26 -5.60
C SER A 107 -1.55 -14.67 -5.86
N LEU A 108 -1.46 -15.18 -7.09
CA LEU A 108 -1.90 -16.55 -7.41
C LEU A 108 -1.05 -17.61 -6.70
N THR A 109 0.27 -17.39 -6.59
CA THR A 109 1.16 -18.26 -5.81
C THR A 109 0.77 -18.27 -4.33
N TYR A 110 0.42 -17.13 -3.76
CA TYR A 110 -0.04 -17.03 -2.37
C TYR A 110 -1.36 -17.77 -2.13
N LEU A 111 -2.31 -17.73 -3.08
CA LEU A 111 -3.55 -18.50 -2.98
C LEU A 111 -3.27 -20.02 -2.91
N ARG A 112 -2.32 -20.51 -3.71
CA ARG A 112 -1.87 -21.92 -3.64
C ARG A 112 -1.23 -22.24 -2.29
N GLN A 113 -0.31 -21.38 -1.83
CA GLN A 113 0.37 -21.54 -0.53
C GLN A 113 -0.61 -21.55 0.65
N THR A 114 -1.74 -20.84 0.54
CA THR A 114 -2.81 -20.80 1.55
C THR A 114 -3.91 -21.85 1.32
N ASN A 115 -3.58 -22.91 0.58
CA ASN A 115 -4.38 -24.11 0.43
C ASN A 115 -5.71 -23.91 -0.33
N ARG A 116 -5.74 -22.99 -1.30
CA ARG A 116 -6.80 -22.97 -2.33
C ARG A 116 -6.52 -24.06 -3.36
N SER A 117 -7.56 -24.73 -3.85
CA SER A 117 -7.38 -25.81 -4.82
C SER A 117 -6.85 -25.27 -6.15
N GLU A 118 -6.10 -26.10 -6.88
CA GLU A 118 -5.59 -25.70 -8.20
C GLU A 118 -6.72 -25.32 -9.15
N GLU A 119 -7.84 -26.07 -9.13
CA GLU A 119 -9.05 -25.75 -9.91
C GLU A 119 -9.56 -24.33 -9.62
N GLN A 120 -9.59 -23.91 -8.36
CA GLN A 120 -10.01 -22.56 -7.99
C GLN A 120 -9.03 -21.49 -8.47
N VAL A 121 -7.72 -21.74 -8.34
CA VAL A 121 -6.70 -20.79 -8.75
C VAL A 121 -6.66 -20.63 -10.27
N GLU A 122 -6.82 -21.73 -11.02
CA GLU A 122 -6.95 -21.72 -12.48
C GLU A 122 -8.19 -20.93 -12.94
N LEU A 123 -9.34 -21.13 -12.26
CA LEU A 123 -10.55 -20.36 -12.53
C LEU A 123 -10.33 -18.86 -12.29
N ILE A 124 -9.71 -18.48 -11.17
CA ILE A 124 -9.40 -17.08 -10.85
C ILE A 124 -8.46 -16.48 -11.90
N GLU A 125 -7.40 -17.19 -12.27
CA GLU A 125 -6.44 -16.73 -13.27
C GLU A 125 -7.11 -16.56 -14.65
N ALA A 126 -7.93 -17.53 -15.07
CA ALA A 126 -8.66 -17.46 -16.33
C ALA A 126 -9.65 -16.29 -16.35
N TYR A 127 -10.39 -16.07 -15.26
CA TYR A 127 -11.30 -14.95 -15.11
C TYR A 127 -10.58 -13.61 -15.22
N LEU A 128 -9.51 -13.41 -14.43
CA LEU A 128 -8.76 -12.16 -14.41
C LEU A 128 -8.07 -11.85 -15.74
N LYS A 129 -7.63 -12.89 -16.49
CA LYS A 129 -7.13 -12.70 -17.86
C LYS A 129 -8.24 -12.29 -18.81
N ALA A 130 -9.39 -12.95 -18.74
CA ALA A 130 -10.54 -12.65 -19.61
C ALA A 130 -11.10 -11.24 -19.38
N THR A 131 -10.99 -10.71 -18.15
CA THR A 131 -11.44 -9.36 -17.79
C THR A 131 -10.35 -8.29 -17.84
N ASN A 132 -9.14 -8.62 -18.28
CA ASN A 132 -7.97 -7.73 -18.29
C ASN A 132 -7.63 -7.13 -16.91
N GLN A 133 -7.81 -7.92 -15.85
CA GLN A 133 -7.55 -7.55 -14.45
C GLN A 133 -6.34 -8.28 -13.84
N LEU A 134 -5.74 -9.23 -14.56
CA LEU A 134 -4.49 -9.86 -14.15
C LEU A 134 -3.31 -8.95 -14.52
N ARG A 135 -2.52 -8.58 -13.53
CA ARG A 135 -1.43 -7.61 -13.65
C ARG A 135 -0.09 -8.29 -13.93
N ASP A 136 0.62 -7.73 -14.91
CA ASP A 136 2.07 -7.86 -15.03
C ASP A 136 2.75 -6.53 -14.66
N TYR A 137 3.48 -6.50 -13.55
CA TYR A 137 4.19 -5.31 -13.09
C TYR A 137 5.50 -5.04 -13.86
N SER A 138 5.95 -5.99 -14.69
CA SER A 138 7.09 -5.84 -15.60
C SER A 138 6.69 -5.35 -16.99
N ASP A 139 5.39 -5.33 -17.32
CA ASP A 139 4.88 -4.85 -18.60
C ASP A 139 4.37 -3.39 -18.48
N ASP A 140 5.22 -2.46 -18.90
CA ASP A 140 4.89 -1.03 -18.91
C ASP A 140 3.65 -0.72 -19.77
N LYS A 141 3.31 -1.56 -20.76
CA LYS A 141 2.14 -1.34 -21.63
C LYS A 141 0.82 -1.54 -20.90
N GLN A 142 0.84 -2.24 -19.78
CA GLN A 142 -0.36 -2.40 -18.97
C GLN A 142 -0.57 -1.21 -18.03
N GLU A 143 0.41 -0.32 -17.80
CA GLU A 143 0.30 0.77 -16.81
C GLU A 143 -0.98 1.61 -17.01
N PRO A 144 -1.85 1.72 -15.98
CA PRO A 144 -3.05 2.54 -16.06
C PRO A 144 -2.72 4.03 -16.21
N VAL A 145 -3.70 4.80 -16.69
CA VAL A 145 -3.63 6.26 -16.66
C VAL A 145 -4.06 6.74 -15.27
N PHE A 146 -3.09 7.17 -14.47
CA PHE A 146 -3.34 7.70 -13.13
C PHE A 146 -3.60 9.21 -13.14
N SER A 147 -4.33 9.71 -12.15
CA SER A 147 -4.55 11.15 -11.95
C SER A 147 -3.26 11.88 -11.60
N GLN A 148 -2.37 11.20 -10.87
CA GLN A 148 -1.03 11.67 -10.52
C GLN A 148 -0.11 10.46 -10.36
N ILE A 149 1.16 10.61 -10.71
CA ILE A 149 2.18 9.58 -10.48
C ILE A 149 3.22 10.08 -9.49
N VAL A 150 3.56 9.24 -8.52
CA VAL A 150 4.68 9.44 -7.59
C VAL A 150 5.56 8.20 -7.63
N SER A 151 6.88 8.39 -7.57
CA SER A 151 7.86 7.31 -7.64
C SER A 151 8.66 7.17 -6.35
N LEU A 152 8.96 5.94 -5.96
CA LEU A 152 9.89 5.60 -4.89
C LEU A 152 10.96 4.63 -5.41
N ASP A 153 12.21 5.06 -5.32
CA ASP A 153 13.36 4.18 -5.49
C ASP A 153 13.59 3.40 -4.20
N LEU A 154 13.38 2.08 -4.25
CA LEU A 154 13.53 1.17 -3.12
C LEU A 154 14.96 1.15 -2.56
N SER A 155 15.98 1.56 -3.33
CA SER A 155 17.36 1.66 -2.85
C SER A 155 17.58 2.83 -1.89
N THR A 156 16.68 3.82 -1.88
CA THR A 156 16.74 4.99 -0.99
C THR A 156 16.12 4.73 0.38
N VAL A 157 15.44 3.58 0.55
CA VAL A 157 14.84 3.19 1.82
C VAL A 157 15.94 2.77 2.78
N VAL A 158 15.95 3.35 3.98
CA VAL A 158 16.90 3.00 5.05
C VAL A 158 16.15 2.51 6.28
N SER A 159 16.82 1.72 7.12
CA SER A 159 16.27 1.26 8.40
C SER A 159 15.79 2.44 9.23
N SER A 160 14.54 2.40 9.69
CA SER A 160 13.83 3.53 10.29
C SER A 160 12.92 3.10 11.43
N VAL A 161 12.60 4.06 12.29
CA VAL A 161 11.51 3.97 13.27
C VAL A 161 10.54 5.13 13.07
N SER A 162 9.36 5.08 13.69
CA SER A 162 8.43 6.22 13.71
C SER A 162 8.12 6.66 15.13
N GLY A 163 8.14 7.96 15.37
CA GLY A 163 7.84 8.54 16.68
C GLY A 163 8.48 9.91 16.91
N PRO A 164 8.49 10.39 18.16
CA PRO A 164 7.94 9.73 19.35
C PRO A 164 6.42 9.84 19.49
N LYS A 165 5.73 10.64 18.66
CA LYS A 165 4.31 10.96 18.87
C LYS A 165 3.36 10.49 17.77
N ARG A 166 3.82 10.36 16.52
CA ARG A 166 2.94 10.04 15.38
C ARG A 166 3.55 8.98 14.45
N PRO A 167 2.74 8.14 13.80
CA PRO A 167 3.24 7.10 12.88
C PRO A 167 3.98 7.63 11.64
N ASN A 168 3.68 8.86 11.21
CA ASN A 168 4.31 9.49 10.06
C ASN A 168 5.62 10.25 10.40
N ASP A 169 6.00 10.32 11.68
CA ASP A 169 7.25 10.92 12.13
C ASP A 169 8.41 9.91 11.98
N ARG A 170 8.76 9.61 10.72
CA ARG A 170 9.84 8.67 10.39
C ARG A 170 11.21 9.27 10.69
N VAL A 171 12.02 8.53 11.43
CA VAL A 171 13.42 8.85 11.80
C VAL A 171 14.33 7.69 11.37
N SER A 172 15.45 7.99 10.72
CA SER A 172 16.46 6.97 10.40
C SER A 172 17.04 6.36 11.68
N VAL A 173 17.30 5.05 11.70
CA VAL A 173 17.97 4.40 12.86
C VAL A 173 19.33 5.03 13.15
N SER A 174 20.04 5.51 12.12
CA SER A 174 21.32 6.20 12.28
C SER A 174 21.21 7.55 12.99
N GLU A 175 20.05 8.19 12.95
CA GLU A 175 19.79 9.53 13.49
C GLU A 175 18.94 9.49 14.77
N MET A 176 18.42 8.33 15.14
CA MET A 176 17.46 8.15 16.24
C MET A 176 17.93 8.76 17.56
N LYS A 177 19.22 8.61 17.89
CA LYS A 177 19.80 9.15 19.12
C LYS A 177 19.73 10.68 19.14
N ASP A 178 20.12 11.31 18.03
CA ASP A 178 20.20 12.76 17.93
C ASP A 178 18.80 13.39 17.84
N ASP A 179 17.88 12.73 17.12
CA ASP A 179 16.47 13.11 17.06
C ASP A 179 15.82 13.06 18.45
N PHE A 180 16.03 11.98 19.20
CA PHE A 180 15.49 11.84 20.55
C PHE A 180 16.05 12.91 21.52
N LEU A 181 17.37 13.16 21.48
CA LEU A 181 17.99 14.21 22.30
C LEU A 181 17.43 15.61 21.96
N THR A 182 17.15 15.87 20.68
CA THR A 182 16.51 17.10 20.23
C THR A 182 15.06 17.19 20.75
N CYS A 183 14.32 16.08 20.70
CA CYS A 183 12.96 16.01 21.21
C CYS A 183 12.85 16.29 22.72
N LEU A 184 13.88 16.00 23.53
CA LEU A 184 13.89 16.29 24.97
C LEU A 184 13.82 17.79 25.30
N THR A 185 14.34 18.64 24.42
CA THR A 185 14.42 20.10 24.63
C THR A 185 13.46 20.88 23.74
N SER A 186 12.85 20.21 22.77
CA SER A 186 11.89 20.81 21.84
C SER A 186 10.66 21.31 22.58
N LYS A 187 10.21 22.53 22.27
CA LYS A 187 8.95 23.05 22.80
C LYS A 187 7.82 22.10 22.40
N VAL A 188 6.94 21.79 23.36
CA VAL A 188 5.71 21.08 23.05
C VAL A 188 4.90 22.01 22.13
N SER A 189 4.70 21.60 20.88
CA SER A 189 3.79 22.30 19.98
C SER A 189 2.38 22.17 20.54
N ASP A 190 1.75 23.30 20.88
CA ASP A 190 0.32 23.33 21.15
C ASP A 190 -0.42 22.85 19.90
N TRP A 191 -1.37 21.96 20.13
CA TRP A 191 -2.12 21.21 19.12
C TRP A 191 -2.94 22.11 18.20
#